data_AF-A0A0P6Y4N2-F1
#
_entry.id   AF-A0A0P6Y4N2-F1
#
_cell.length_a   1.000
_cell.length_b   1.000
_cell.length_c   1.000
_cell.angle_alpha   90.00
_cell.angle_beta   90.00
_cell.angle_gamma   90.00
#
_symmetry.space_group_name_H-M   'P 1'
#
loop_
_entity.id
_entity.type
_entity.pdbx_description
1 polymer ?
#
loop_
_entity_poly.entity_id
_entity_poly.type
_entity_poly.pdbx_seq_one_letter_code
_entity_poly.pdbx_strand_id
1 'polypeptide(L)'
;MDRSYKFMIMTSFILNIVLIIGLIILAVALFGYKTGLAPLKPTIAKLTDTIDGLNNATIRASVPLNERLPISLQVPVSQNTNVRVTQAVPLSVPADITLPGVGYLKASVALNLPEGLELPVYLSMTIPLESSVPVSLTVPVNIPLSETELGPQFRSLGELVQPLADLVNGKPTEE
;
A
#
# COMPACT_ATOMS: atom_id res chain seq x y z
N MET A 1 43.70 -45.49 -75.67
CA MET A 1 43.95 -45.26 -74.22
C MET A 1 44.62 -43.89 -74.00
N ASP A 2 44.24 -42.89 -74.77
CA ASP A 2 43.03 -42.05 -74.65
C ASP A 2 43.16 -40.96 -73.59
N ARG A 3 43.57 -39.78 -74.08
CA ARG A 3 43.65 -38.50 -73.38
C ARG A 3 42.39 -38.16 -72.56
N SER A 4 41.25 -38.78 -72.85
CA SER A 4 39.98 -38.59 -72.16
C SER A 4 39.99 -39.03 -70.69
N TYR A 5 40.67 -40.12 -70.32
CA TYR A 5 40.74 -40.57 -68.91
C TYR A 5 41.56 -39.59 -68.04
N LYS A 6 42.66 -39.05 -68.59
CA LYS A 6 43.46 -38.01 -67.91
C LYS A 6 42.65 -36.72 -67.75
N PHE A 7 41.81 -36.38 -68.73
CA PHE A 7 40.90 -35.24 -68.63
C PHE A 7 39.83 -35.47 -67.55
N MET A 8 39.19 -36.65 -67.51
CA MET A 8 38.20 -36.99 -66.48
C MET A 8 38.78 -36.99 -65.06
N ILE A 9 40.00 -37.53 -64.86
CA ILE A 9 40.67 -37.45 -63.56
C ILE A 9 40.94 -36.00 -63.18
N MET A 10 41.43 -35.19 -64.11
CA MET A 10 41.78 -33.80 -63.82
C MET A 10 40.54 -32.94 -63.52
N THR A 11 39.43 -33.14 -64.24
CA THR A 11 38.15 -32.49 -63.96
C THR A 11 37.58 -32.92 -62.61
N SER A 12 37.61 -34.22 -62.29
CA SER A 12 37.17 -34.73 -60.99
C SER A 12 38.01 -34.16 -59.85
N PHE A 13 39.34 -34.11 -60.02
CA PHE A 13 40.25 -33.56 -59.03
C PHE A 13 40.00 -32.06 -58.78
N ILE A 14 39.83 -31.27 -59.85
CA ILE A 14 39.51 -29.84 -59.74
C ILE A 14 38.15 -29.63 -59.09
N LEU A 15 37.12 -30.39 -59.49
CA LEU A 15 35.77 -30.30 -58.93
C LEU A 15 35.78 -30.59 -57.43
N ASN A 16 36.52 -31.62 -57.01
CA ASN A 16 36.62 -32.00 -55.61
C ASN A 16 37.36 -30.94 -54.78
N ILE A 17 38.41 -30.32 -55.33
CA ILE A 17 39.08 -29.17 -54.70
C ILE A 17 38.12 -28.00 -54.52
N VAL A 18 37.33 -27.64 -55.54
CA VAL A 18 36.33 -26.57 -55.44
C VAL A 18 35.29 -26.88 -54.37
N LEU A 19 34.83 -28.14 -54.30
CA LEU A 19 33.86 -28.58 -53.29
C LEU A 19 34.43 -28.51 -51.88
N ILE A 20 35.69 -28.92 -51.68
CA ILE A 20 36.40 -28.82 -50.40
C ILE A 20 36.55 -27.35 -49.99
N ILE A 21 36.93 -26.46 -50.91
CA ILE A 21 37.04 -25.02 -50.64
C ILE A 21 35.67 -24.46 -50.24
N GLY A 22 34.59 -24.83 -50.94
CA GLY A 22 33.23 -24.45 -50.58
C GLY A 22 32.84 -24.91 -49.18
N LEU A 23 33.18 -26.15 -48.81
CA LEU A 23 32.96 -26.69 -47.46
C LEU A 23 33.76 -25.95 -46.40
N ILE A 24 35.00 -25.56 -46.67
CA ILE A 24 35.83 -24.78 -45.75
C ILE A 24 35.23 -23.39 -45.53
N ILE A 25 34.81 -22.71 -46.60
CA ILE A 25 34.15 -21.39 -46.50
C ILE A 25 32.87 -21.51 -45.66
N LEU A 26 32.06 -22.53 -45.90
CA LEU A 26 30.84 -22.78 -45.14
C LEU A 26 31.15 -23.09 -43.66
N ALA A 27 32.17 -23.91 -43.39
CA ALA A 27 32.60 -24.23 -42.03
C ALA A 27 33.09 -22.98 -41.28
N VAL A 28 33.91 -22.14 -41.93
CA VAL A 28 34.39 -20.87 -41.36
C VAL A 28 33.23 -19.91 -41.09
N ALA A 29 32.26 -19.82 -42.01
CA ALA A 29 31.06 -19.00 -41.81
C ALA A 29 30.24 -19.50 -40.60
N LEU A 30 29.96 -20.81 -40.52
CA LEU A 30 29.20 -21.41 -39.42
C LEU A 30 29.92 -21.29 -38.07
N PHE A 31 31.25 -21.45 -38.04
CA PHE A 31 32.04 -21.22 -36.83
C PHE A 31 32.00 -19.74 -36.44
N GLY A 32 32.19 -18.81 -37.37
CA GLY A 32 32.16 -17.36 -37.13
C GLY A 32 30.86 -16.88 -36.47
N TYR A 33 29.71 -17.42 -36.87
CA TYR A 33 28.43 -17.14 -36.20
C TYR A 33 28.41 -17.60 -34.73
N LYS A 34 28.93 -18.79 -34.43
CA LYS A 34 29.00 -19.31 -33.06
C LYS A 34 30.02 -18.57 -32.20
N THR A 35 31.19 -18.21 -32.74
CA THR A 35 32.21 -17.45 -32.01
C THR A 35 31.83 -15.98 -31.80
N GLY A 36 31.09 -15.37 -32.73
CA GLY A 36 30.62 -13.99 -32.62
C GLY A 36 29.59 -13.77 -31.50
N LEU A 37 28.76 -14.77 -31.22
CA LEU A 37 27.74 -14.74 -30.17
C LEU A 37 28.24 -15.22 -28.80
N ALA A 38 29.34 -15.98 -28.77
CA ALA A 38 29.98 -16.45 -27.54
C ALA A 38 30.28 -15.33 -26.49
N PRO A 39 30.79 -14.15 -26.85
CA PRO A 39 31.04 -13.07 -25.88
C PRO A 39 29.75 -12.41 -25.36
N LEU A 40 28.61 -12.55 -26.05
CA LEU A 40 27.33 -11.95 -25.65
C LEU A 40 26.56 -12.83 -24.66
N LYS A 41 26.81 -14.15 -24.64
CA LYS A 41 26.25 -15.11 -23.68
C LYS A 41 26.27 -14.62 -22.22
N PRO A 42 27.44 -14.29 -21.63
CA PRO A 42 27.49 -13.87 -20.23
C PRO A 42 26.77 -12.54 -19.97
N THR A 43 26.74 -11.63 -20.95
CA THR A 43 26.10 -10.31 -20.80
C THR A 43 24.59 -10.43 -20.82
N ILE A 44 24.04 -11.20 -21.76
CA ILE A 44 22.60 -11.44 -21.84
C ILE A 44 22.11 -12.25 -20.64
N ALA A 45 22.86 -13.28 -20.22
CA ALA A 45 22.55 -14.03 -19.01
C ALA A 45 22.47 -13.10 -17.76
N LYS A 46 23.48 -12.24 -17.56
CA LYS A 46 23.46 -11.26 -16.47
C LYS A 46 22.30 -10.28 -16.55
N LEU A 47 21.90 -9.87 -17.75
CA LEU A 47 20.77 -8.97 -17.95
C LEU A 47 19.45 -9.64 -17.56
N THR A 48 19.20 -10.85 -18.05
CA THR A 48 18.01 -11.64 -17.68
C THR A 48 17.98 -11.91 -16.18
N ASP A 49 19.10 -12.32 -15.58
CA ASP A 49 19.21 -12.53 -14.12
C ASP A 49 18.92 -11.25 -13.33
N THR A 50 19.37 -10.08 -13.83
CA THR A 50 19.12 -8.79 -13.18
C THR A 50 17.64 -8.42 -13.26
N ILE A 51 16.99 -8.64 -14.41
CA ILE A 51 15.57 -8.36 -14.59
C ILE A 51 14.72 -9.28 -13.70
N ASP A 52 15.05 -10.57 -13.63
CA ASP A 52 14.38 -11.53 -12.75
C ASP A 52 14.61 -11.18 -11.27
N GLY A 53 15.82 -10.75 -10.92
CA GLY A 53 16.14 -10.26 -9.59
C GLY A 53 15.35 -9.01 -9.21
N LEU A 54 15.15 -8.07 -10.15
CA LEU A 54 14.34 -6.87 -9.94
C LEU A 54 12.86 -7.22 -9.82
N ASN A 55 12.34 -8.12 -10.65
CA ASN A 55 10.94 -8.54 -10.58
C ASN A 55 10.60 -9.22 -9.24
N ASN A 56 11.56 -9.94 -8.64
CA ASN A 56 11.39 -10.62 -7.34
C ASN A 56 11.86 -9.78 -6.13
N ALA A 57 12.35 -8.56 -6.33
CA ALA A 57 12.86 -7.74 -5.23
C ALA A 57 11.72 -7.16 -4.38
N THR A 58 12.03 -6.81 -3.13
CA THR A 58 11.07 -6.23 -2.18
C THR A 58 11.63 -4.95 -1.56
N ILE A 59 10.83 -3.89 -1.54
CA ILE A 59 11.14 -2.65 -0.82
C ILE A 59 10.71 -2.82 0.64
N ARG A 60 11.64 -2.63 1.57
CA ARG A 60 11.37 -2.58 3.01
C ARG A 60 11.46 -1.13 3.46
N ALA A 61 10.34 -0.56 3.86
CA ALA A 61 10.26 0.84 4.29
C ALA A 61 9.48 0.95 5.59
N SER A 62 9.79 1.99 6.36
CA SER A 62 9.05 2.37 7.56
C SER A 62 8.29 3.65 7.26
N VAL A 63 6.96 3.57 7.24
CA VAL A 63 6.11 4.73 6.94
C VAL A 63 5.64 5.34 8.26
N PRO A 64 5.98 6.61 8.56
CA PRO A 64 5.45 7.29 9.72
C PRO A 64 4.01 7.72 9.45
N LEU A 65 3.11 7.36 10.37
CA LEU A 65 1.71 7.73 10.38
C LEU A 65 1.45 8.67 11.55
N ASN A 66 1.10 9.91 11.26
CA ASN A 66 0.76 10.91 12.27
C ASN A 66 -0.72 11.29 12.11
N GLU A 67 -1.56 10.70 12.95
CA GLU A 67 -3.00 10.89 12.90
C GLU A 67 -3.54 11.40 14.25
N ARG A 68 -4.69 12.06 14.21
CA ARG A 68 -5.42 12.46 15.42
C ARG A 68 -6.69 11.63 15.51
N LEU A 69 -6.77 10.77 16.50
CA LEU A 69 -7.96 9.96 16.74
C LEU A 69 -9.00 10.80 17.48
N PRO A 70 -10.22 11.00 16.93
CA PRO A 70 -11.29 11.66 17.67
C PRO A 70 -11.80 10.75 18.78
N ILE A 71 -12.03 11.33 19.95
CA ILE A 71 -12.66 10.67 21.08
C ILE A 71 -13.87 11.50 21.51
N SER A 72 -15.02 10.83 21.61
CA SER A 72 -16.24 11.39 22.19
C SER A 72 -16.51 10.67 23.50
N LEU A 73 -16.45 11.41 24.60
CA LEU A 73 -16.71 10.90 25.94
C LEU A 73 -17.96 11.57 26.51
N GLN A 74 -18.88 10.77 27.03
CA GLN A 74 -20.03 11.27 27.78
C GLN A 74 -19.73 11.12 29.27
N VAL A 75 -19.57 12.24 29.97
CA VAL A 75 -19.31 12.26 31.41
C VAL A 75 -20.63 12.51 32.14
N PRO A 76 -21.23 11.49 32.80
CA PRO A 76 -22.39 11.71 33.64
C PRO A 76 -21.95 12.42 34.92
N VAL A 77 -22.59 13.55 35.22
CA VAL A 77 -22.44 14.29 36.47
C VAL A 77 -23.70 14.04 37.30
N SER A 78 -23.51 13.53 38.51
CA SER A 78 -24.56 13.26 39.49
C SER A 78 -24.07 13.70 40.87
N GLN A 79 -24.35 14.93 41.27
CA GLN A 79 -23.87 15.46 42.55
C GLN A 79 -24.85 16.44 43.18
N ASN A 80 -24.86 16.48 44.52
CA ASN A 80 -25.54 17.54 45.27
C ASN A 80 -24.71 18.82 45.19
N THR A 81 -25.34 19.93 44.84
CA THR A 81 -24.69 21.25 44.73
C THR A 81 -25.59 22.34 45.29
N ASN A 82 -25.00 23.39 45.83
CA ASN A 82 -25.73 24.57 46.30
C ASN A 82 -25.77 25.58 45.16
N VAL A 83 -26.95 25.85 44.61
CA VAL A 83 -27.15 26.89 43.59
C VAL A 83 -27.61 28.17 44.24
N ARG A 84 -27.13 29.31 43.74
CA ARG A 84 -27.58 30.64 44.17
C ARG A 84 -28.68 31.12 43.24
N VAL A 85 -29.82 31.50 43.81
CA VAL A 85 -30.93 32.10 43.05
C VAL A 85 -30.47 33.44 42.47
N THR A 86 -30.48 33.58 41.14
CA THR A 86 -30.01 34.80 40.44
C THR A 86 -31.12 35.84 40.21
N GLN A 87 -32.38 35.45 40.37
CA GLN A 87 -33.56 36.30 40.21
C GLN A 87 -34.71 35.76 41.06
N ALA A 88 -35.66 36.61 41.44
CA ALA A 88 -36.78 36.19 42.27
C ALA A 88 -37.59 35.05 41.61
N VAL A 89 -37.76 33.94 42.32
CA VAL A 89 -38.52 32.76 41.84
C VAL A 89 -39.87 32.70 42.57
N PRO A 90 -40.99 32.94 41.88
CA PRO A 90 -42.31 32.77 42.48
C PRO A 90 -42.66 31.29 42.62
N LEU A 91 -43.11 30.90 43.81
CA LEU A 91 -43.61 29.57 44.15
C LEU A 91 -45.05 29.69 44.66
N SER A 92 -45.87 28.67 44.37
CA SER A 92 -47.19 28.52 44.96
C SER A 92 -47.19 27.25 45.80
N VAL A 93 -47.33 27.39 47.11
CA VAL A 93 -47.29 26.27 48.05
C VAL A 93 -48.58 26.17 48.85
N PRO A 94 -49.13 24.95 49.07
CA PRO A 94 -50.22 24.77 50.00
C PRO A 94 -49.72 24.93 51.44
N ALA A 95 -50.42 25.72 52.24
CA ALA A 95 -50.11 25.98 53.64
C ALA A 95 -51.34 25.75 54.53
N ASP A 96 -51.11 25.13 55.67
CA ASP A 96 -52.11 24.97 56.72
C ASP A 96 -51.98 26.16 57.69
N ILE A 97 -52.90 27.12 57.59
CA ILE A 97 -52.89 28.31 58.43
C ILE A 97 -53.82 28.05 59.63
N THR A 98 -53.25 28.07 60.83
CA THR A 98 -54.02 27.99 62.08
C THR A 98 -54.31 29.40 62.57
N LEU A 99 -55.57 29.81 62.53
CA LEU A 99 -55.97 31.13 63.02
C LEU A 99 -56.49 30.99 64.47
N PRO A 100 -55.91 31.71 65.44
CA PRO A 100 -56.31 31.60 66.84
C PRO A 100 -57.78 32.02 67.01
N GLY A 101 -58.62 31.07 67.41
CA GLY A 101 -60.04 31.25 67.69
C GLY A 101 -61.02 30.93 66.55
N VAL A 102 -60.56 30.63 65.32
CA VAL A 102 -61.46 30.41 64.16
C VAL A 102 -61.18 29.13 63.34
N GLY A 103 -60.19 28.32 63.74
CA GLY A 103 -59.95 26.98 63.16
C GLY A 103 -58.80 26.89 62.16
N TYR A 104 -58.80 25.82 61.36
CA TYR A 104 -57.74 25.48 60.39
C TYR A 104 -58.18 25.80 58.95
N LEU A 105 -57.36 26.56 58.22
CA LEU A 105 -57.58 26.89 56.81
C LEU A 105 -56.47 26.25 55.96
N LYS A 106 -56.86 25.49 54.94
CA LYS A 106 -55.95 25.08 53.86
C LYS A 106 -55.99 26.15 52.77
N ALA A 107 -54.90 26.89 52.60
CA ALA A 107 -54.79 27.95 51.59
C ALA A 107 -53.56 27.73 50.70
N SER A 108 -53.61 28.24 49.47
CA SER A 108 -52.43 28.31 48.61
C SER A 108 -51.78 29.68 48.78
N VAL A 109 -50.51 29.72 49.16
CA VAL A 109 -49.75 30.97 49.38
C VAL A 109 -48.74 31.14 48.26
N ALA A 110 -48.66 32.36 47.73
CA ALA A 110 -47.60 32.75 46.81
C ALA A 110 -46.37 33.22 47.61
N LEU A 111 -45.23 32.56 47.40
CA LEU A 111 -43.95 32.87 48.03
C LEU A 111 -42.93 33.23 46.95
N ASN A 112 -42.21 34.34 47.10
CA ASN A 112 -41.09 34.65 46.22
C ASN A 112 -39.78 34.33 46.94
N LEU A 113 -38.99 33.42 46.36
CA LEU A 113 -37.62 33.19 46.82
C LEU A 113 -36.77 34.40 46.41
N PRO A 114 -36.13 35.10 47.36
CA PRO A 114 -35.33 36.28 47.04
C PRO A 114 -34.05 35.90 46.28
N GLU A 115 -33.52 36.87 45.53
CA GLU A 115 -32.20 36.73 44.94
C GLU A 115 -31.14 36.50 46.03
N GLY A 116 -30.16 35.66 45.71
CA GLY A 116 -29.07 35.35 46.61
C GLY A 116 -29.32 34.26 47.64
N LEU A 117 -30.52 33.67 47.68
CA LEU A 117 -30.77 32.46 48.47
C LEU A 117 -29.97 31.27 47.90
N GLU A 118 -29.26 30.55 48.76
CA GLU A 118 -28.58 29.30 48.42
C GLU A 118 -29.53 28.12 48.60
N LEU A 119 -29.70 27.33 47.55
CA LEU A 119 -30.58 26.16 47.54
C LEU A 119 -29.76 24.89 47.26
N PRO A 120 -29.77 23.88 48.15
CA PRO A 120 -29.22 22.57 47.84
C PRO A 120 -30.10 21.89 46.79
N VAL A 121 -29.51 21.53 45.66
CA VAL A 121 -30.17 20.83 44.56
C VAL A 121 -29.35 19.61 44.14
N TYR A 122 -30.02 18.61 43.58
CA TYR A 122 -29.37 17.47 42.97
C TYR A 122 -29.19 17.73 41.48
N LEU A 123 -27.93 17.79 41.03
CA LEU A 123 -27.57 18.02 39.64
C LEU A 123 -27.33 16.68 38.95
N SER A 124 -28.14 16.38 37.92
CA SER A 124 -27.98 15.20 37.06
C SER A 124 -27.95 15.65 35.59
N MET A 125 -26.78 15.56 34.96
CA MET A 125 -26.60 15.92 33.55
C MET A 125 -25.48 15.09 32.92
N THR A 126 -25.51 14.94 31.60
CA THR A 126 -24.44 14.31 30.84
C THR A 126 -23.70 15.36 30.03
N ILE A 127 -22.41 15.50 30.28
CA ILE A 127 -21.56 16.47 29.57
C ILE A 127 -20.84 15.74 28.43
N PRO A 128 -21.06 16.11 27.16
CA PRO A 128 -20.27 15.60 26.05
C PRO A 128 -18.90 16.29 26.01
N LEU A 129 -17.84 15.49 25.93
CA LEU A 129 -16.47 15.94 25.77
C LEU A 129 -15.94 15.41 24.44
N GLU A 130 -15.73 16.31 23.49
CA GLU A 130 -15.07 16.02 22.22
C GLU A 130 -13.60 16.41 22.32
N SER A 131 -12.71 15.46 22.10
CA SER A 131 -11.26 15.70 22.12
C SER A 131 -10.57 14.88 21.02
N SER A 132 -9.31 15.18 20.75
CA SER A 132 -8.49 14.44 19.79
C SER A 132 -7.15 14.08 20.41
N VAL A 133 -6.75 12.81 20.34
CA VAL A 133 -5.45 12.36 20.84
C VAL A 133 -4.50 12.20 19.65
N PRO A 134 -3.30 12.83 19.66
CA PRO A 134 -2.31 12.62 18.63
C PRO A 134 -1.69 11.23 18.78
N VAL A 135 -1.61 10.50 17.67
CA VAL A 135 -1.04 9.17 17.59
C VAL A 135 0.05 9.20 16.53
N SER A 136 1.25 8.74 16.88
CA SER A 136 2.39 8.61 15.96
C SER A 136 2.81 7.15 15.92
N LEU A 137 2.59 6.50 14.78
CA LEU A 137 2.91 5.09 14.55
C LEU A 137 3.92 5.00 13.43
N THR A 138 4.91 4.14 13.58
CA THR A 138 5.81 3.79 12.47
C THR A 138 5.45 2.39 12.01
N VAL A 139 4.82 2.28 10.85
CA VAL A 139 4.36 1.01 10.31
C VAL A 139 5.43 0.47 9.36
N PRO A 140 6.02 -0.70 9.63
CA PRO A 140 6.90 -1.36 8.67
C PRO A 140 6.06 -1.93 7.53
N VAL A 141 6.42 -1.61 6.30
CA VAL A 141 5.80 -2.15 5.09
C VAL A 141 6.82 -2.93 4.27
N ASN A 142 6.36 -4.02 3.66
CA ASN A 142 7.11 -4.82 2.72
C ASN A 142 6.38 -4.80 1.39
N ILE A 143 6.97 -4.19 0.36
CA ILE A 143 6.33 -3.94 -0.92
C ILE A 143 7.08 -4.75 -1.99
N PRO A 144 6.56 -5.90 -2.45
CA PRO A 144 7.12 -6.63 -3.57
C PRO A 144 7.06 -5.80 -4.85
N LEU A 145 8.17 -5.69 -5.58
CA LEU A 145 8.23 -4.87 -6.80
C LEU A 145 7.29 -5.39 -7.90
N SER A 146 7.07 -6.70 -7.97
CA SER A 146 6.10 -7.33 -8.87
C SER A 146 4.65 -6.87 -8.66
N GLU A 147 4.29 -6.45 -7.45
CA GLU A 147 2.95 -5.97 -7.07
C GLU A 147 2.81 -4.45 -7.21
N THR A 148 3.89 -3.74 -7.55
CA THR A 148 3.86 -2.30 -7.81
C THR A 148 3.53 -1.99 -9.26
N GLU A 149 3.34 -0.70 -9.55
CA GLU A 149 3.23 -0.18 -10.92
C GLU A 149 4.46 -0.42 -11.79
N LEU A 150 5.59 -0.89 -11.23
CA LEU A 150 6.80 -1.26 -11.98
C LEU A 150 6.84 -2.75 -12.37
N GLY A 151 6.00 -3.59 -11.75
CA GLY A 151 6.00 -5.04 -11.98
C GLY A 151 5.74 -5.43 -13.44
N PRO A 152 4.68 -4.91 -14.10
CA PRO A 152 4.44 -5.14 -15.52
C PRO A 152 5.62 -4.74 -16.42
N GLN A 153 6.37 -3.71 -16.05
CA GLN A 153 7.42 -3.07 -16.82
C GLN A 153 8.68 -3.94 -16.78
N PHE A 154 9.00 -4.53 -15.63
CA PHE A 154 10.06 -5.54 -15.52
C PHE A 154 9.72 -6.81 -16.31
N ARG A 155 8.46 -7.25 -16.29
CA ARG A 155 8.02 -8.40 -17.12
C ARG A 155 8.14 -8.11 -18.62
N SER A 156 7.65 -6.95 -19.07
CA SER A 156 7.79 -6.54 -20.47
C SER A 156 9.26 -6.39 -20.89
N LEU A 157 10.13 -5.89 -20.01
CA LEU A 157 11.57 -5.87 -20.28
C LEU A 157 12.11 -7.29 -20.44
N GLY A 158 11.75 -8.23 -19.56
CA GLY A 158 12.13 -9.65 -19.69
C GLY A 158 11.66 -10.28 -21.00
N GLU A 159 10.41 -10.06 -21.38
CA GLU A 159 9.83 -10.52 -22.65
C GLU A 159 10.57 -9.98 -23.87
N LEU A 160 11.03 -8.71 -23.83
CA LEU A 160 11.78 -8.09 -24.92
C LEU A 160 13.18 -8.68 -25.10
N VAL A 161 13.85 -9.10 -24.02
CA VAL A 161 15.18 -9.72 -24.11
C VAL A 161 15.15 -11.23 -24.28
N GLN A 162 14.02 -11.89 -24.04
CA GLN A 162 13.94 -13.35 -24.12
C GLN A 162 14.32 -13.93 -25.49
N PRO A 163 13.88 -13.37 -26.63
CA PRO A 163 14.30 -13.85 -27.95
C PRO A 163 15.82 -13.74 -28.16
N LEU A 164 16.45 -12.70 -27.61
CA LEU A 164 17.90 -12.51 -27.67
C LEU A 164 18.62 -13.52 -26.77
N ALA A 165 18.08 -13.81 -25.59
CA ALA A 165 18.60 -14.82 -24.68
C ALA A 165 18.52 -16.23 -25.30
N ASP A 166 17.42 -16.56 -25.98
CA ASP A 166 17.23 -17.85 -26.63
C ASP A 166 18.17 -18.02 -27.83
N LEU A 167 18.31 -16.99 -28.68
CA LEU A 167 19.25 -16.97 -29.80
C LEU A 167 20.69 -17.21 -29.34
N VAL A 168 21.10 -16.51 -28.28
CA VAL A 168 22.45 -16.58 -27.72
C VAL A 168 22.70 -17.92 -27.00
N ASN A 169 21.67 -18.53 -26.44
CA ASN A 169 21.74 -19.86 -25.85
C ASN A 169 21.60 -21.00 -26.86
N GLY A 170 21.26 -20.70 -28.12
CA GLY A 170 21.04 -21.70 -29.17
C GLY A 170 19.78 -22.54 -28.92
N LYS A 171 18.82 -21.99 -28.17
CA LYS A 171 17.48 -22.57 -28.03
C LYS A 171 16.68 -22.23 -29.28
N PRO A 172 15.80 -23.11 -29.76
CA PRO A 172 14.87 -22.75 -30.82
C PRO A 172 14.02 -21.57 -30.32
N THR A 173 13.98 -20.48 -31.09
CA THR A 173 13.01 -19.42 -30.88
C THR A 173 11.63 -20.03 -31.09
N GLU A 174 10.83 -20.16 -30.03
CA GLU A 174 9.43 -20.53 -30.17
C GLU A 174 8.74 -19.39 -30.93
N GLU A 175 8.37 -19.68 -32.19
CA GLU A 175 7.42 -18.86 -32.98
C GLU A 175 6.00 -18.99 -32.42
#